data_AF-A0AAC9V3Z9-F1
#
_entry.id   AF-A0AAC9V3Z9-F1
#
_cell.length_a   1.000
_cell.length_b   1.000
_cell.length_c   1.000
_cell.angle_alpha   90.00
_cell.angle_beta   90.00
_cell.angle_gamma   90.00
#
_symmetry.space_group_name_H-M   'P 1'
#
loop_
_entity.id
_entity.type
_entity.pdbx_description
1 polymer ?
#
loop_
_entity_poly.entity_id
_entity_poly.type
_entity_poly.pdbx_seq_one_letter_code
_entity_poly.pdbx_strand_id
1 'polypeptide(L)' 'MKMYVGAKELKLVGKAWEIRHTLRKLSRDAGSPEKKSLEMFLSKRS' A
#
# COMPACT_ATOMS: atom_id res chain seq x y z
N MET A 1 6.09 5.72 -12.66
CA MET A 1 6.44 4.62 -11.72
C MET A 1 5.87 3.26 -12.15
N LYS A 2 6.66 2.18 -12.09
CA LYS A 2 6.21 0.76 -12.15
C LYS A 2 6.45 0.08 -10.79
N MET A 3 5.50 -0.75 -10.36
CA MET A 3 5.58 -1.52 -9.10
C MET A 3 5.44 -3.01 -9.40
N TYR A 4 6.35 -3.81 -8.86
CA TYR A 4 6.33 -5.26 -8.95
C TYR A 4 6.22 -5.82 -7.54
N VAL A 5 5.25 -6.69 -7.34
CA VAL A 5 5.01 -7.36 -6.05
C VAL A 5 5.47 -8.81 -6.21
N GLY A 6 6.60 -9.14 -5.60
CA GLY A 6 7.06 -10.51 -5.45
C GLY A 6 6.51 -11.12 -4.16
N ALA A 7 6.70 -12.43 -3.98
CA ALA A 7 6.21 -13.13 -2.80
C ALA A 7 6.83 -12.63 -1.48
N LYS A 8 8.06 -12.11 -1.52
CA LYS A 8 8.82 -11.66 -0.35
C LYS A 8 9.32 -10.21 -0.43
N GLU A 9 9.23 -9.59 -1.61
CA GLU A 9 9.76 -8.25 -1.84
C GLU A 9 8.88 -7.40 -2.75
N LEU A 10 8.96 -6.08 -2.56
CA LEU A 10 8.28 -5.09 -3.38
C LEU A 10 9.33 -4.25 -4.10
N LYS A 11 9.28 -4.23 -5.44
CA LYS A 11 10.22 -3.51 -6.28
C LYS A 11 9.55 -2.32 -6.95
N LEU A 12 10.06 -1.12 -6.69
CA LEU A 12 9.60 0.13 -7.31
C LEU A 12 10.64 0.63 -8.32
N VAL A 13 10.22 0.86 -9.56
CA VAL A 13 11.07 1.33 -10.66
C VAL A 13 10.47 2.60 -11.25
N GLY A 14 11.17 3.73 -11.13
CA GLY A 14 10.67 5.03 -11.59
C GLY A 14 11.60 6.17 -11.21
N LYS A 15 11.13 7.42 -11.36
CA LYS A 15 11.90 8.59 -10.93
C LYS A 15 12.03 8.58 -9.41
N ALA A 16 13.18 9.02 -8.90
CA ALA A 16 13.48 8.95 -7.47
C ALA A 16 12.43 9.65 -6.58
N TRP A 17 11.86 10.78 -7.03
CA TRP A 17 10.82 11.49 -6.29
C TRP A 17 9.52 10.67 -6.20
N GLU A 18 9.14 9.97 -7.28
CA GLU A 18 7.97 9.10 -7.29
C GLU A 18 8.16 7.96 -6.27
N ILE A 19 9.38 7.39 -6.20
CA ILE A 19 9.69 6.24 -5.31
C ILE A 19 9.53 6.66 -3.86
N ARG A 20 10.13 7.80 -3.50
CA ARG A 20 9.98 8.36 -2.15
C ARG A 20 8.53 8.65 -1.80
N HIS A 21 7.76 9.22 -2.73
CA HIS A 21 6.36 9.54 -2.50
C HIS A 21 5.51 8.28 -2.28
N THR A 22 5.69 7.24 -3.10
CA THR A 22 5.00 5.96 -2.96
C THR A 22 5.36 5.25 -1.65
N LEU A 23 6.64 5.22 -1.28
CA LEU A 23 7.09 4.63 0.00
C LEU A 23 6.47 5.35 1.21
N ARG A 24 6.40 6.69 1.18
CA ARG A 24 5.73 7.47 2.24
C ARG A 24 4.24 7.12 2.38
N LYS A 25 3.54 6.92 1.27
CA LYS A 25 2.13 6.51 1.26
C LYS A 25 1.96 5.11 1.87
N LEU A 26 2.78 4.15 1.42
CA LEU A 26 2.75 2.78 1.95
C LEU A 26 3.06 2.73 3.45
N SER A 27 4.03 3.53 3.92
CA SER A 27 4.35 3.63 5.35
C SER A 27 3.20 4.20 6.18
N ARG A 28 2.44 5.17 5.64
CA ARG A 28 1.24 5.71 6.31
C ARG A 28 0.13 4.66 6.42
N ASP A 29 -0.11 3.91 5.34
CA ASP A 29 -1.16 2.90 5.30
C ASP A 29 -0.79 1.66 6.15
N ALA A 30 0.50 1.33 6.27
CA ALA A 30 0.98 0.23 7.11
C ALA A 30 0.74 0.44 8.62
N GLY A 31 0.61 1.69 9.08
CA GLY A 31 0.31 2.02 10.48
C GLY A 31 -1.16 1.93 10.87
N SER A 32 -2.06 1.57 9.94
CA SER A 32 -3.50 1.49 10.22
C SER A 32 -4.08 0.11 9.81
N PRO A 33 -3.74 -0.97 10.54
CA PRO A 33 -4.27 -2.31 10.27
C PRO A 33 -5.81 -2.39 10.40
N GLU A 34 -6.44 -1.46 11.10
CA GLU A 34 -7.90 -1.51 11.34
C GLU A 34 -8.75 -1.06 10.15
N LYS A 35 -8.30 -0.16 9.27
CA LYS A 35 -9.20 0.42 8.25
C LYS A 35 -9.58 -0.54 7.14
N LYS A 36 -8.66 -1.41 6.69
CA LYS A 36 -8.97 -2.44 5.69
C LYS A 36 -9.89 -3.52 6.23
N SER A 37 -9.75 -3.87 7.50
CA SER A 37 -10.64 -4.81 8.18
C SER A 37 -12.05 -4.21 8.29
N LEU A 38 -12.17 -2.98 8.78
CA LEU A 38 -13.45 -2.33 9.04
C LEU A 38 -14.27 -2.08 7.76
N GLU A 39 -13.67 -1.56 6.68
CA GLU A 39 -14.38 -1.39 5.41
C GLU A 39 -14.82 -2.72 4.79
N MET A 40 -13.97 -3.75 4.87
CA MET A 40 -14.31 -5.09 4.37
C MET A 40 -15.43 -5.75 5.21
N PHE A 41 -15.46 -5.52 6.52
CA PHE A 41 -16.53 -5.98 7.41
C PHE A 41 -17.85 -5.22 7.18
N LEU A 42 -17.80 -3.91 6.97
CA LEU A 42 -18.99 -3.10 6.71
C LEU A 42 -19.60 -3.39 5.32
N SER A 43 -18.75 -3.59 4.30
CA SER A 43 -19.21 -3.93 2.94
C SER A 43 -19.87 -5.31 2.85
N LYS A 44 -19.58 -6.23 3.78
CA LYS A 44 -20.15 -7.59 3.79
C LYS A 44 -21.51 -7.69 4.51
N ARG A 45 -21.99 -6.56 5.06
CA ARG A 45 -23.22 -6.48 5.86
C ARG A 45 -24.35 -5.70 5.16
N SER A 46 -24.14 -5.25 3.92
CA SER A 46 -25.17 -4.63 3.05
C SER A 46 -25.58 -5.58 1.94
#